data_AF-A0AAX3CQW4-F1
#
_entry.id   AF-A0AAX3CQW4-F1
#
_cell.length_a   1.000
_cell.length_b   1.000
_cell.length_c   1.000
_cell.angle_alpha   90.00
_cell.angle_beta   90.00
_cell.angle_gamma   90.00
#
_symmetry.space_group_name_H-M   'P 1'
#
loop_
_entity.id
_entity.type
_entity.pdbx_description
1 polymer ?
#
loop_
_entity_poly.entity_id
_entity_poly.type
_entity_poly.pdbx_seq_one_letter_code
_entity_poly.pdbx_strand_id
1 'polypeptide(L)'
;MKRNKKMTLTLIALAALTFGSSSAWARHHWNNGSGMGPQGYSQLTTDQQATAQKLHNDFYEQTRVLRQQLQSKRYEYHALLTADKPDSAKVESIAQEMEVIGQQLAQQRVKFDLALAQAGISRGVGMGPGICGGGRGHMGMSHW
;
A
#
# COMPACT_ATOMS: atom_id res chain seq x y z
N MET A 1 18.40 37.98 -29.46
CA MET A 1 17.17 37.26 -29.03
C MET A 1 16.58 36.48 -30.20
N LYS A 2 16.61 35.13 -30.20
CA LYS A 2 15.54 34.26 -30.76
C LYS A 2 15.90 32.75 -30.70
N ARG A 3 15.07 32.05 -29.91
CA ARG A 3 14.53 30.67 -29.99
C ARG A 3 15.38 29.50 -30.50
N ASN A 4 15.96 28.73 -29.57
CA ASN A 4 16.33 27.34 -29.80
C ASN A 4 15.96 26.48 -28.58
N LYS A 5 14.84 25.72 -28.61
CA LYS A 5 14.69 24.49 -27.82
C LYS A 5 13.82 23.49 -28.58
N LYS A 6 14.47 22.57 -29.31
CA LYS A 6 13.88 21.29 -29.69
C LYS A 6 13.80 20.46 -28.41
N MET A 7 12.62 20.32 -27.82
CA MET A 7 12.39 19.38 -26.72
C MET A 7 12.16 18.01 -27.36
N THR A 8 13.23 17.25 -27.51
CA THR A 8 13.18 15.85 -27.93
C THR A 8 12.58 15.05 -26.77
N LEU A 9 11.36 14.57 -26.95
CA LEU A 9 10.64 13.77 -25.95
C LEU A 9 11.09 12.31 -26.10
N THR A 10 12.05 11.89 -25.28
CA THR A 10 12.61 10.53 -25.32
C THR A 10 11.61 9.54 -24.71
N LEU A 11 11.07 8.64 -25.54
CA LEU A 11 10.30 7.47 -25.10
C LEU A 11 11.21 6.52 -24.31
N ILE A 12 10.93 6.34 -23.02
CA ILE A 12 11.58 5.29 -22.21
C ILE A 12 10.85 3.97 -22.50
N ALA A 13 11.53 3.09 -23.23
CA ALA A 13 11.07 1.73 -23.48
C ALA A 13 10.94 0.95 -22.16
N LEU A 14 9.75 0.41 -21.92
CA LEU A 14 9.45 -0.44 -20.78
C LEU A 14 10.09 -1.82 -21.02
N ALA A 15 11.25 -2.06 -20.41
CA ALA A 15 11.89 -3.37 -20.44
C ALA A 15 11.00 -4.38 -19.70
N ALA A 16 10.51 -5.38 -20.43
CA ALA A 16 9.87 -6.55 -19.84
C ALA A 16 10.91 -7.34 -19.05
N LEU A 17 10.97 -7.13 -17.74
CA LEU A 17 11.75 -7.96 -16.84
C LEU A 17 10.99 -9.28 -16.62
N THR A 18 11.39 -10.30 -17.37
CA THR A 18 11.04 -11.69 -17.09
C THR A 18 11.85 -12.15 -15.88
N PHE A 19 11.31 -11.97 -14.67
CA PHE A 19 11.87 -12.61 -13.50
C PHE A 19 11.42 -14.08 -13.44
N GLY A 20 12.30 -14.96 -13.93
CA GLY A 20 12.39 -16.32 -13.40
C GLY A 20 12.91 -16.23 -11.97
N SER A 21 12.19 -16.84 -11.02
CA SER A 21 12.68 -17.02 -9.67
C SER A 21 12.30 -18.42 -9.21
N SER A 22 13.33 -19.25 -9.10
CA SER A 22 13.27 -20.60 -8.54
C SER A 22 12.47 -20.63 -7.26
N SER A 23 11.53 -21.56 -7.18
CA SER A 23 10.76 -21.91 -6.00
C SER A 23 11.66 -22.59 -4.97
N ALA A 24 12.60 -21.85 -4.39
CA ALA A 24 13.42 -22.32 -3.27
C ALA A 24 12.71 -21.97 -1.95
N TRP A 25 11.66 -22.72 -1.63
CA TRP A 25 11.33 -23.16 -0.27
C TRP A 25 11.44 -22.09 0.84
N ALA A 26 10.68 -21.00 0.73
CA ALA A 26 10.44 -20.13 1.87
C ALA A 26 9.34 -20.74 2.77
N ARG A 27 9.66 -21.84 3.46
CA ARG A 27 8.95 -22.21 4.70
C ARG A 27 9.36 -21.18 5.77
N HIS A 28 8.76 -20.01 5.73
CA HIS A 28 8.90 -19.04 6.82
C HIS A 28 7.52 -18.76 7.41
N HIS A 29 7.42 -19.15 8.68
CA HIS A 29 6.30 -19.02 9.60
C HIS A 29 5.42 -17.78 9.38
N TRP A 30 4.12 -18.03 9.17
CA TRP A 30 3.01 -17.11 9.42
C TRP A 30 2.80 -16.88 10.94
N ASN A 31 3.87 -16.58 11.68
CA ASN A 31 3.79 -16.29 13.12
C ASN A 31 4.93 -15.37 13.57
N ASN A 32 4.85 -14.09 13.23
CA ASN A 32 5.27 -13.02 14.15
C ASN A 32 4.83 -11.64 13.59
N GLY A 33 4.00 -10.91 14.33
CA GLY A 33 3.77 -9.49 14.11
C GLY A 33 2.48 -9.13 13.39
N SER A 34 1.44 -8.85 14.18
CA SER A 34 0.38 -7.87 13.91
C SER A 34 -0.22 -7.82 12.50
N GLY A 35 -1.28 -8.61 12.27
CA GLY A 35 -2.31 -8.26 11.29
C GLY A 35 -2.97 -9.42 10.55
N MET A 36 -2.32 -10.57 10.47
CA MET A 36 -2.85 -11.74 9.76
C MET A 36 -2.60 -13.01 10.57
N GLY A 37 -3.39 -13.15 11.64
CA GLY A 37 -3.54 -14.41 12.34
C GLY A 37 -4.22 -15.47 11.44
N PRO A 38 -4.13 -16.75 11.80
CA PRO A 38 -4.68 -17.87 11.03
C PRO A 38 -6.19 -17.76 10.75
N GLN A 39 -6.91 -16.84 11.39
CA GLN A 39 -8.36 -16.64 11.20
C GLN A 39 -8.75 -15.93 9.89
N GLY A 40 -7.85 -15.24 9.19
CA GLY A 40 -8.20 -14.52 7.94
C GLY A 40 -8.19 -15.39 6.68
N TYR A 41 -7.49 -16.54 6.74
CA TYR A 41 -7.19 -17.41 5.60
C TYR A 41 -7.29 -18.89 5.95
N SER A 42 -8.04 -19.24 7.00
CA SER A 42 -8.17 -20.59 7.58
C SER A 42 -8.74 -21.67 6.65
N GLN A 43 -9.03 -21.33 5.39
CA GLN A 43 -9.60 -22.23 4.37
C GLN A 43 -8.79 -22.27 3.07
N LEU A 44 -7.61 -21.62 3.00
CA LEU A 44 -6.79 -21.65 1.80
C LEU A 44 -6.02 -22.97 1.68
N THR A 45 -5.89 -23.48 0.45
CA THR A 45 -4.92 -24.54 0.15
C THR A 45 -3.49 -24.03 0.34
N THR A 46 -2.51 -24.94 0.50
CA THR A 46 -1.10 -24.55 0.63
C THR A 46 -0.60 -23.71 -0.55
N ASP A 47 -1.08 -24.01 -1.76
CA ASP A 47 -0.73 -23.26 -2.98
C ASP A 47 -1.35 -21.85 -2.98
N GLN A 48 -2.59 -21.73 -2.53
CA GLN A 48 -3.24 -20.43 -2.35
C GLN A 48 -2.56 -19.58 -1.27
N GLN A 49 -2.10 -20.20 -0.18
CA GLN A 49 -1.35 -19.50 0.87
C GLN A 49 0.00 -18.98 0.35
N ALA A 50 0.75 -19.80 -0.40
CA ALA A 50 1.99 -19.36 -1.03
C ALA A 50 1.76 -18.20 -2.02
N THR A 51 0.67 -18.27 -2.78
CA THR A 51 0.29 -17.24 -3.75
C THR A 51 -0.10 -15.94 -3.05
N ALA A 52 -0.92 -16.00 -1.99
CA ALA A 52 -1.27 -14.85 -1.17
C ALA A 52 -0.04 -14.17 -0.58
N GLN A 53 0.90 -14.96 -0.03
CA GLN A 53 2.14 -14.42 0.55
C GLN A 53 2.98 -13.70 -0.48
N LYS A 54 3.15 -14.29 -1.66
CA LYS A 54 3.91 -13.67 -2.75
C LYS A 54 3.28 -12.34 -3.16
N LEU A 55 1.98 -12.34 -3.46
CA LEU A 55 1.25 -11.12 -3.85
C LEU A 55 1.32 -10.03 -2.78
N HIS A 56 1.29 -10.42 -1.50
CA HIS A 56 1.45 -9.49 -0.39
C HIS A 56 2.85 -8.87 -0.35
N ASN A 57 3.90 -9.70 -0.45
CA ASN A 57 5.28 -9.23 -0.49
C ASN A 57 5.51 -8.28 -1.67
N ASP A 58 5.02 -8.65 -2.85
CA ASP A 58 5.14 -7.84 -4.06
C ASP A 58 4.44 -6.48 -3.89
N PHE A 59 3.23 -6.46 -3.33
CA PHE A 59 2.51 -5.22 -3.00
C PHE A 59 3.28 -4.35 -2.01
N TYR A 60 3.86 -4.94 -0.97
CA TYR A 60 4.65 -4.21 0.03
C TYR A 60 5.91 -3.60 -0.59
N GLU A 61 6.64 -4.34 -1.41
CA GLU A 61 7.83 -3.82 -2.08
C GLU A 61 7.49 -2.71 -3.08
N GLN A 62 6.46 -2.92 -3.91
CA GLN A 62 6.02 -1.92 -4.89
C GLN A 62 5.53 -0.62 -4.25
N THR A 63 4.98 -0.69 -3.03
CA THR A 63 4.47 0.48 -2.30
C THR A 63 5.45 1.04 -1.27
N ARG A 64 6.65 0.46 -1.11
CA ARG A 64 7.59 0.81 -0.03
C ARG A 64 7.88 2.31 0.02
N VAL A 65 8.24 2.90 -1.12
CA VAL A 65 8.58 4.33 -1.22
C VAL A 65 7.38 5.22 -0.92
N LEU A 66 6.20 4.89 -1.48
CA LEU A 66 4.97 5.65 -1.24
C LEU A 66 4.57 5.63 0.25
N ARG A 67 4.67 4.46 0.90
CA ARG A 67 4.39 4.34 2.35
C ARG A 67 5.39 5.15 3.19
N GLN A 68 6.67 5.15 2.81
CA GLN A 68 7.69 5.97 3.46
C GLN A 68 7.43 7.47 3.29
N GLN A 69 7.07 7.90 2.08
CA GLN A 69 6.73 9.30 1.78
C GLN A 69 5.50 9.75 2.56
N LEU A 70 4.43 8.94 2.59
CA LEU A 70 3.23 9.24 3.37
C LEU A 70 3.57 9.39 4.85
N GLN A 71 4.38 8.47 5.40
CA GLN A 71 4.80 8.54 6.80
C GLN A 71 5.62 9.81 7.09
N SER A 72 6.55 10.17 6.21
CA SER A 72 7.31 11.42 6.34
C SER A 72 6.40 12.64 6.34
N LYS A 73 5.43 12.69 5.43
CA LYS A 73 4.48 13.81 5.31
C LYS A 73 3.55 13.91 6.52
N ARG A 74 3.16 12.79 7.11
CA ARG A 74 2.43 12.77 8.39
C ARG A 74 3.24 13.40 9.52
N TYR A 75 4.54 13.10 9.63
CA TYR A 75 5.39 13.76 10.63
C TYR A 75 5.52 15.26 10.39
N GLU A 76 5.69 15.68 9.13
CA GLU A 76 5.73 17.10 8.75
C GLU A 76 4.41 17.81 9.10
N TYR A 77 3.28 17.20 8.77
CA TYR A 77 1.95 17.70 9.10
C TYR A 77 1.76 17.89 10.61
N HIS A 78 2.12 16.88 11.41
CA HIS A 78 2.03 16.97 12.87
C HIS A 78 2.97 18.04 13.43
N ALA A 79 4.20 18.16 12.91
CA ALA A 79 5.14 19.19 13.35
C ALA A 79 4.59 20.60 13.09
N LEU A 80 3.97 20.84 11.94
CA LEU A 80 3.33 22.11 11.59
C LEU A 80 2.14 22.44 12.50
N LEU A 81 1.35 21.44 12.88
CA LEU A 81 0.22 21.62 13.81
C LEU A 81 0.66 21.93 15.25
N THR A 82 1.82 21.42 15.68
CA THR A 82 2.34 21.62 17.04
C THR A 82 3.20 22.87 17.21
N ALA A 83 3.42 23.64 16.14
CA ALA A 83 4.18 24.89 16.22
C ALA A 83 3.44 25.96 17.03
N ASP A 84 4.16 26.87 17.68
CA ASP A 84 3.58 27.97 18.48
C ASP A 84 2.59 28.83 17.69
N LYS A 85 2.82 28.94 16.37
CA LYS A 85 1.95 29.65 15.44
C LYS A 85 1.81 28.85 14.14
N PRO A 86 0.82 27.95 14.05
CA PRO A 86 0.64 27.10 12.87
C PRO A 86 0.38 27.93 11.60
N ASP A 87 1.04 27.53 10.52
CA ASP A 87 0.90 28.13 9.19
C ASP A 87 -0.15 27.35 8.40
N SER A 88 -1.38 27.87 8.32
CA SER A 88 -2.52 27.16 7.73
C SER A 88 -2.28 26.79 6.27
N ALA A 89 -1.65 27.67 5.48
CA ALA A 89 -1.37 27.40 4.07
C ALA A 89 -0.41 26.23 3.89
N LYS A 90 0.62 26.11 4.74
CA LYS A 90 1.53 24.96 4.72
C LYS A 90 0.86 23.68 5.17
N VAL A 91 0.04 23.73 6.22
CA VAL A 91 -0.72 22.57 6.71
C VAL A 91 -1.65 22.04 5.62
N GLU A 92 -2.39 22.92 4.93
CA GLU A 92 -3.26 22.56 3.81
C GLU A 92 -2.47 21.96 2.63
N SER A 93 -1.33 22.54 2.28
CA SER A 93 -0.45 22.01 1.22
C SER A 93 0.04 20.59 1.53
N ILE A 94 0.51 20.34 2.77
CA ILE A 94 0.98 19.01 3.17
C ILE A 94 -0.18 18.00 3.21
N ALA A 95 -1.37 18.42 3.63
CA ALA A 95 -2.55 17.57 3.59
C ALA A 95 -2.91 17.14 2.15
N GLN A 96 -2.83 18.06 1.19
CA GLN A 96 -3.05 17.74 -0.24
C GLN A 96 -2.00 16.77 -0.78
N GLU A 97 -0.72 16.95 -0.42
CA GLU A 97 0.34 16.01 -0.82
C GLU A 97 0.12 14.61 -0.23
N MET A 98 -0.32 14.52 1.04
CA MET A 98 -0.69 13.25 1.66
C MET A 98 -1.85 12.58 0.94
N GLU A 99 -2.86 13.34 0.51
CA GLU A 99 -4.00 12.81 -0.25
C GLU A 99 -3.54 12.20 -1.57
N VAL A 100 -2.67 12.89 -2.33
CA VAL A 100 -2.13 12.38 -3.60
C VAL A 100 -1.37 11.07 -3.39
N ILE A 101 -0.53 10.98 -2.36
CA ILE A 101 0.20 9.73 -2.03
C ILE A 101 -0.79 8.63 -1.61
N GLY A 102 -1.81 8.98 -0.83
CA GLY A 102 -2.88 8.07 -0.41
C GLY A 102 -3.64 7.48 -1.60
N GLN A 103 -3.98 8.31 -2.59
CA GLN A 103 -4.62 7.88 -3.84
C GLN A 103 -3.74 6.90 -4.63
N GLN A 104 -2.44 7.16 -4.73
CA GLN A 104 -1.51 6.24 -5.39
C GLN A 104 -1.41 4.88 -4.67
N LEU A 105 -1.38 4.88 -3.34
CA LEU A 105 -1.42 3.65 -2.54
C LEU A 105 -2.73 2.88 -2.73
N ALA A 106 -3.86 3.59 -2.76
CA ALA A 106 -5.17 2.98 -2.99
C ALA A 106 -5.23 2.30 -4.37
N GLN A 107 -4.68 2.92 -5.42
CA GLN A 107 -4.60 2.30 -6.75
C GLN A 107 -3.78 1.00 -6.74
N GLN A 108 -2.66 0.96 -6.00
CA GLN A 108 -1.87 -0.27 -5.86
C GLN A 108 -2.63 -1.33 -5.05
N ARG A 109 -3.39 -0.91 -4.04
CA ARG A 109 -4.21 -1.81 -3.23
C ARG A 109 -5.30 -2.48 -4.08
N VAL A 110 -5.97 -1.73 -4.96
CA VAL A 110 -6.96 -2.28 -5.91
C VAL A 110 -6.33 -3.34 -6.81
N LYS A 111 -5.11 -3.11 -7.33
CA LYS A 111 -4.40 -4.11 -8.15
C LYS A 111 -4.12 -5.39 -7.35
N PHE A 112 -3.65 -5.25 -6.12
CA PHE A 112 -3.42 -6.39 -5.22
C PHE A 112 -4.72 -7.15 -4.90
N ASP A 113 -5.83 -6.44 -4.64
CA ASP A 113 -7.16 -7.01 -4.44
C ASP A 113 -7.64 -7.82 -5.64
N LEU A 114 -7.50 -7.25 -6.85
CA LEU A 114 -7.86 -7.94 -8.09
C LEU A 114 -7.00 -9.19 -8.31
N ALA A 115 -5.70 -9.14 -8.01
CA ALA A 115 -4.82 -10.30 -8.13
C ALA A 115 -5.19 -11.44 -7.17
N LEU A 116 -5.58 -11.11 -5.92
CA LEU A 116 -6.10 -12.10 -4.98
C LEU A 116 -7.41 -12.73 -5.47
N ALA A 117 -8.35 -11.90 -5.94
CA ALA A 117 -9.64 -12.38 -6.46
C ALA A 117 -9.45 -13.29 -7.67
N GLN A 118 -8.56 -12.94 -8.61
CA GLN A 118 -8.21 -13.77 -9.78
C GLN A 118 -7.56 -15.10 -9.39
N ALA A 119 -6.82 -15.13 -8.29
CA ALA A 119 -6.24 -16.36 -7.73
C ALA A 119 -7.26 -17.20 -6.93
N GLY A 120 -8.54 -16.81 -6.91
CA GLY A 120 -9.57 -17.48 -6.12
C GLY A 120 -9.36 -17.34 -4.61
N ILE A 121 -8.55 -16.36 -4.18
CA ILE A 121 -8.24 -16.11 -2.79
C ILE A 121 -9.18 -15.02 -2.30
N SER A 122 -10.21 -15.42 -1.57
CA SER A 122 -11.04 -14.45 -0.86
C SER A 122 -10.21 -13.81 0.24
N ARG A 123 -10.13 -12.47 0.24
CA ARG A 123 -9.92 -11.75 1.50
C ARG A 123 -11.18 -12.04 2.31
N GLY A 124 -11.12 -12.97 3.27
CA GLY A 124 -12.28 -13.39 4.04
C GLY A 124 -13.07 -12.18 4.57
N VAL A 125 -14.33 -12.41 4.97
CA VAL A 125 -15.31 -11.39 5.42
C VAL A 125 -14.83 -10.49 6.59
N GLY A 126 -13.57 -10.59 7.03
CA GLY A 126 -12.90 -9.69 7.98
C GLY A 126 -11.82 -8.76 7.41
N MET A 127 -11.61 -8.65 6.09
CA MET A 127 -10.53 -7.82 5.48
C MET A 127 -11.00 -6.77 4.46
N GLY A 128 -12.27 -6.36 4.53
CA GLY A 128 -12.83 -5.21 3.80
C GLY A 128 -13.41 -4.17 4.77
N PRO A 129 -13.42 -2.88 4.40
CA PRO A 129 -13.94 -1.83 5.28
C PRO A 129 -15.48 -1.97 5.35
N GLY A 130 -15.98 -2.54 6.45
CA GLY A 130 -17.38 -2.39 6.85
C GLY A 130 -18.30 -3.60 6.76
N ILE A 131 -17.91 -4.77 7.26
CA ILE A 131 -18.91 -5.79 7.65
C ILE A 131 -18.73 -6.17 9.13
N CYS A 132 -19.76 -5.78 9.88
CA CYS A 132 -20.00 -6.04 11.29
C CYS A 132 -19.92 -7.53 11.62
N GLY A 133 -19.06 -7.88 12.57
CA GLY A 133 -18.92 -9.26 13.05
C GLY A 133 -18.07 -9.39 14.30
N GLY A 134 -18.54 -8.84 15.42
CA GLY A 134 -18.17 -9.30 16.77
C GLY A 134 -16.84 -8.80 17.34
N GLY A 135 -16.89 -7.68 18.06
CA GLY A 135 -15.78 -7.25 18.93
C GLY A 135 -15.95 -5.81 19.37
N ARG A 136 -16.53 -5.61 20.56
CA ARG A 136 -16.61 -4.31 21.22
C ARG A 136 -15.20 -3.73 21.40
N GLY A 137 -14.99 -2.47 20.99
CA GLY A 137 -13.85 -1.69 21.45
C GLY A 137 -13.33 -0.68 20.44
N HIS A 138 -13.75 0.58 20.61
CA HIS A 138 -12.99 1.80 20.31
C HIS A 138 -12.55 2.10 18.85
N MET A 139 -13.24 3.10 18.30
CA MET A 139 -12.68 4.34 17.73
C MET A 139 -11.50 4.26 16.76
N GLY A 140 -11.71 4.82 15.56
CA GLY A 140 -10.62 5.23 14.69
C GLY A 140 -11.08 5.81 13.37
N MET A 141 -11.95 6.82 13.43
CA MET A 141 -12.23 7.66 12.27
C MET A 141 -10.98 8.51 12.01
N SER A 142 -10.11 8.03 11.14
CA SER A 142 -9.02 8.84 10.59
C SER A 142 -8.62 8.28 9.23
N HIS A 143 -9.36 8.69 8.21
CA HIS A 143 -8.74 9.07 6.95
C HIS A 143 -7.82 10.27 7.25
N TRP A 144 -6.60 10.01 7.73
CA TRP A 144 -5.42 10.89 7.69
C TRP A 144 -4.17 10.01 7.80
#